data_AF-A0A8T5T2J2-F1
#
_entry.id   AF-A0A8T5T2J2-F1
#
_cell.length_a   1.000
_cell.length_b   1.000
_cell.length_c   1.000
_cell.angle_alpha   90.00
_cell.angle_beta   90.00
_cell.angle_gamma   90.00
#
_symmetry.space_group_name_H-M   'P 1'
#
loop_
_entity.id
_entity.type
_entity.pdbx_description
1 polymer ?
#
loop_
_entity_poly.entity_id
_entity_poly.type
_entity_poly.pdbx_seq_one_letter_code
_entity_poly.pdbx_strand_id
1 'polypeptide(L)'
;MVQETEKQSALLMRALLNPTGKNKWIYATISFIVVVVLTILLYFIPDYFFLEKLTNETVFQILELYQYDIMFDGYWSEGDSSVTFVAAIVRFLTGLNTHDDLTPVIRSVTAQRRFAVVRACTGMQAGALLIGLIVVTPADLWKKVKATFFTIIALIIGNFLRIALVIGMTVTLQISYGASSDAAWYWAHDVLGKPVGFFGTIFFALIIEKQGVPILNTVSLWIDSLIDLFVAGFRKIVVPIGVMVGIIDDKKTKEKELVKDENSKKPKGKTF
;
A
#
# COMPACT_ATOMS: atom_id res chain seq x y z
N MET A 1 23.73 30.31 -18.73
CA MET A 1 24.11 29.72 -17.44
C MET A 1 22.98 28.90 -16.80
N VAL A 2 21.77 29.43 -16.58
CA VAL A 2 20.68 28.69 -15.89
C VAL A 2 20.29 27.37 -16.57
N GLN A 3 20.21 27.32 -17.90
CA GLN A 3 19.87 26.09 -18.63
C GLN A 3 20.93 24.97 -18.53
N GLU A 4 22.19 25.32 -18.32
CA GLU A 4 23.29 24.36 -18.31
C GLU A 4 23.41 23.67 -16.95
N THR A 5 23.16 24.43 -15.88
CA THR A 5 23.03 23.92 -14.51
C THR A 5 21.82 23.00 -14.37
N GLU A 6 20.72 23.31 -15.06
CA GLU A 6 19.51 22.48 -15.05
C GLU A 6 19.72 21.14 -15.75
N LYS A 7 20.42 21.12 -16.90
CA LYS A 7 20.79 19.88 -17.60
C LYS A 7 21.76 19.01 -16.80
N GLN A 8 22.77 19.62 -16.17
CA GLN A 8 23.70 18.86 -15.31
C GLN A 8 22.99 18.27 -14.09
N SER A 9 22.10 19.03 -13.45
CA SER A 9 21.30 18.53 -12.32
C SER A 9 20.39 17.38 -12.74
N ALA A 10 19.78 17.46 -13.92
CA ALA A 10 18.96 16.37 -14.47
C ALA A 10 19.79 15.09 -14.76
N LEU A 11 21.01 15.24 -15.29
CA LEU A 11 21.91 14.10 -15.54
C LEU A 11 22.42 13.47 -14.24
N LEU A 12 22.75 14.29 -13.24
CA LEU A 12 23.18 13.83 -11.92
C LEU A 12 22.03 13.09 -11.21
N MET A 13 20.81 13.62 -11.29
CA MET A 13 19.61 12.96 -10.79
C MET A 13 19.34 11.64 -11.50
N ARG A 14 19.54 11.57 -12.82
CA ARG A 14 19.43 10.32 -13.58
C ARG A 14 20.49 9.29 -13.17
N ALA A 15 21.71 9.74 -12.86
CA ALA A 15 22.77 8.88 -12.34
C ALA A 15 22.45 8.36 -10.93
N LEU A 16 21.84 9.19 -10.07
CA LEU A 16 21.34 8.78 -8.75
C LEU A 16 20.14 7.84 -8.83
N LEU A 17 19.34 7.94 -9.90
CA LEU A 17 18.16 7.10 -10.15
C LEU A 17 18.49 5.75 -10.81
N ASN A 18 19.71 5.57 -11.33
CA ASN A 18 20.20 4.30 -11.89
C ASN A 18 21.39 3.74 -11.10
N PRO A 19 21.24 3.47 -9.78
CA PRO A 19 22.28 2.76 -9.07
C PRO A 19 22.41 1.35 -9.67
N THR A 20 23.63 0.94 -10.03
CA THR A 20 23.90 -0.41 -10.55
C THR A 20 24.43 -1.31 -9.43
N GLY A 21 24.11 -2.61 -9.50
CA GLY A 21 24.65 -3.64 -8.61
C GLY A 21 24.26 -3.48 -7.13
N LYS A 22 25.24 -3.56 -6.22
CA LYS A 22 25.03 -3.59 -4.76
C LYS A 22 24.46 -2.28 -4.19
N ASN A 23 24.77 -1.15 -4.82
CA ASN A 23 24.30 0.16 -4.35
C ASN A 23 22.80 0.37 -4.57
N LYS A 24 22.25 -0.25 -5.63
CA LYS A 24 20.80 -0.28 -5.91
C LYS A 24 20.02 -0.85 -4.74
N TRP A 25 20.48 -2.01 -4.30
CA TRP A 25 19.91 -2.77 -3.20
C TRP A 25 19.92 -2.00 -1.89
N ILE A 26 21.07 -1.44 -1.53
CA ILE A 26 21.23 -0.68 -0.28
C ILE A 26 20.27 0.52 -0.28
N TYR A 27 20.23 1.28 -1.38
CA TYR A 27 19.33 2.42 -1.46
C TYR A 27 17.85 2.00 -1.43
N ALA A 28 17.45 0.98 -2.19
CA ALA A 28 16.07 0.49 -2.19
C ALA A 28 15.63 0.02 -0.80
N THR A 29 16.47 -0.76 -0.10
CA THR A 29 16.17 -1.23 1.25
C THR A 29 16.11 -0.08 2.27
N ILE A 30 17.08 0.84 2.25
CA ILE A 30 17.08 1.98 3.19
C ILE A 30 15.88 2.88 2.95
N SER A 31 15.62 3.25 1.69
CA SER A 31 14.46 4.10 1.35
C SER A 31 13.15 3.43 1.73
N PHE A 32 13.00 2.12 1.50
CA PHE A 32 11.82 1.37 1.94
C PHE A 32 11.65 1.40 3.47
N ILE A 33 12.72 1.13 4.24
CA ILE A 33 12.70 1.19 5.70
C ILE A 33 12.31 2.59 6.19
N VAL A 34 12.90 3.64 5.60
CA VAL A 34 12.59 5.02 5.95
C VAL A 34 11.11 5.33 5.67
N VAL A 35 10.55 4.88 4.54
CA VAL A 35 9.12 5.08 4.27
C VAL A 35 8.24 4.33 5.27
N VAL A 36 8.57 3.08 5.61
CA VAL A 36 7.81 2.31 6.62
C VAL A 36 7.86 3.02 7.98
N VAL A 37 9.04 3.42 8.43
CA VAL A 37 9.21 4.13 9.70
C VAL A 37 8.48 5.46 9.68
N LEU A 38 8.64 6.29 8.64
CA LEU A 38 7.90 7.55 8.51
C LEU A 38 6.40 7.34 8.46
N THR A 39 5.92 6.29 7.79
CA THR A 39 4.49 5.98 7.73
C THR A 39 3.96 5.63 9.12
N ILE A 40 4.69 4.81 9.88
CA ILE A 40 4.35 4.48 11.28
C ILE A 40 4.36 5.73 12.15
N LEU A 41 5.44 6.53 12.09
CA LEU A 41 5.57 7.75 12.88
C LEU A 41 4.46 8.76 12.55
N LEU A 42 4.23 9.03 11.27
CA LEU A 42 3.15 9.92 10.85
C LEU A 42 1.79 9.33 11.20
N TYR A 43 1.58 8.03 11.16
CA TYR A 43 0.28 7.45 11.50
C TYR A 43 -0.03 7.48 13.00
N PHE A 44 0.97 7.30 13.87
CA PHE A 44 0.76 7.17 15.31
C PHE A 44 1.05 8.43 16.14
N ILE A 45 1.93 9.32 15.68
CA ILE A 45 2.37 10.48 16.49
C ILE A 45 1.34 11.62 16.52
N PRO A 46 0.77 12.07 15.38
CA PRO A 46 -0.09 13.23 15.38
C PRO A 46 -1.42 12.89 16.04
N ASP A 47 -1.84 13.76 16.94
CA ASP A 47 -3.22 13.80 17.37
C ASP A 47 -4.07 14.31 16.19
N TYR A 48 -4.85 13.40 15.62
CA TYR A 48 -5.68 13.64 14.45
C TYR A 48 -7.06 14.19 14.77
N PHE A 49 -7.36 14.51 16.03
CA PHE A 49 -8.66 15.02 16.46
C PHE A 49 -9.12 16.24 15.65
N PHE A 50 -8.20 17.15 15.35
CA PHE A 50 -8.51 18.32 14.53
C PHE A 50 -8.96 17.92 13.12
N LEU A 51 -8.25 16.97 12.50
CA LEU A 51 -8.59 16.47 11.17
C LEU A 51 -9.91 15.70 11.19
N GLU A 52 -10.16 14.94 12.25
CA GLU A 52 -11.42 14.23 12.48
C GLU A 52 -12.61 15.18 12.59
N LYS A 53 -12.51 16.19 13.45
CA LYS A 53 -13.53 17.23 13.61
C LYS A 53 -13.78 17.97 12.31
N LEU A 54 -12.72 18.45 11.65
CA LEU A 54 -12.81 19.15 10.37
C LEU A 54 -13.46 18.28 9.29
N THR A 55 -13.10 16.99 9.24
CA THR A 55 -13.69 16.03 8.31
C THR A 55 -15.18 15.85 8.56
N ASN A 56 -15.57 15.65 9.82
CA ASN A 56 -16.98 15.47 10.17
C ASN A 56 -17.81 16.70 9.78
N GLU A 57 -17.39 17.90 10.19
CA GLU A 57 -18.08 19.15 9.88
C GLU A 57 -18.19 19.39 8.37
N THR A 58 -17.12 19.15 7.61
CA THR A 58 -17.12 19.36 6.16
C THR A 58 -17.99 18.34 5.44
N VAL A 59 -17.93 17.06 5.83
CA VAL A 59 -18.77 16.01 5.26
C VAL A 59 -20.24 16.28 5.54
N PHE A 60 -20.56 16.75 6.75
CA PHE A 60 -21.92 17.13 7.12
C PHE A 60 -22.45 18.22 6.17
N GLN A 61 -21.68 19.29 5.96
CA GLN A 61 -22.05 20.38 5.04
C GLN A 61 -22.22 19.89 3.59
N ILE A 62 -21.33 19.00 3.12
CA ILE A 62 -21.44 18.45 1.77
C ILE A 62 -22.74 17.63 1.63
N LEU A 63 -23.05 16.77 2.60
CA LEU A 63 -24.25 15.94 2.57
C LEU A 63 -25.53 16.79 2.66
N GLU A 64 -25.54 17.83 3.49
CA GLU A 64 -26.63 18.80 3.58
C GLU A 64 -26.83 19.55 2.26
N LEU A 65 -25.74 19.94 1.58
CA LEU A 65 -25.80 20.57 0.26
C LEU A 65 -26.46 19.63 -0.79
N TYR A 66 -26.26 18.32 -0.67
CA TYR A 66 -26.92 17.31 -1.51
C TYR A 66 -28.33 16.92 -1.03
N GLN A 67 -28.91 17.66 -0.07
CA GLN A 67 -30.25 17.45 0.47
C GLN A 67 -30.45 16.10 1.17
N TYR A 68 -29.39 15.50 1.70
CA TYR A 68 -29.54 14.35 2.57
C TYR A 68 -29.96 14.79 3.97
N ASP A 69 -31.07 14.25 4.47
CA ASP A 69 -31.52 14.49 5.84
C ASP A 69 -30.63 13.70 6.82
N ILE A 70 -29.66 14.41 7.40
CA ILE A 70 -28.67 13.87 8.32
C ILE A 70 -28.67 14.64 9.64
N MET A 71 -28.44 13.92 10.73
CA MET A 71 -28.32 14.49 12.06
C MET A 71 -27.11 13.91 12.80
N PHE A 72 -26.55 14.71 13.70
CA PHE A 72 -25.55 14.22 14.65
C PHE A 72 -26.23 13.29 15.67
N ASP A 73 -25.71 12.08 15.83
CA ASP A 73 -26.28 11.04 16.70
C ASP A 73 -25.30 10.60 17.80
N GLY A 74 -24.58 11.59 18.35
CA GLY A 74 -23.65 11.41 19.45
C GLY A 74 -22.32 10.77 19.02
N TYR A 75 -21.69 10.11 19.99
CA TYR A 75 -20.42 9.42 19.82
C TYR A 75 -20.63 7.92 19.92
N TRP A 76 -20.05 7.17 18.99
CA TRP A 76 -19.97 5.71 19.07
C TRP A 76 -18.75 5.36 19.92
N SER A 77 -18.97 4.61 20.99
CA SER A 77 -17.89 3.97 21.74
C SER A 77 -17.69 2.56 21.17
N GLU A 78 -16.50 2.27 20.64
CA GLU A 78 -16.08 0.89 20.31
C GLU A 78 -15.80 0.11 21.61
N GLY A 79 -16.83 -0.11 22.43
CA GLY A 79 -16.73 -1.08 23.52
C GLY A 79 -16.83 -2.49 22.92
N ASP A 80 -15.74 -3.27 22.92
CA ASP A 80 -15.81 -4.71 23.26
C ASP A 80 -14.47 -5.48 23.40
N SER A 81 -14.25 -5.93 24.64
CA SER A 81 -13.95 -7.28 25.16
C SER A 81 -13.44 -8.46 24.29
N SER A 82 -12.55 -8.31 23.30
CA SER A 82 -11.75 -9.47 22.84
C SER A 82 -10.25 -9.22 22.79
N VAL A 83 -9.54 -9.82 23.75
CA VAL A 83 -8.08 -9.75 23.92
C VAL A 83 -7.43 -10.90 23.16
N THR A 84 -7.16 -10.68 21.87
CA THR A 84 -6.15 -11.45 21.15
C THR A 84 -4.79 -10.75 21.29
N PHE A 85 -3.67 -11.47 21.16
CA PHE A 85 -2.32 -10.88 21.22
C PHE A 85 -2.11 -9.77 20.18
N VAL A 86 -2.71 -9.93 18.99
CA VAL A 86 -2.75 -8.89 17.95
C VAL A 86 -3.58 -7.70 18.43
N ALA A 87 -4.74 -7.92 19.06
CA ALA A 87 -5.51 -6.84 19.68
C ALA A 87 -4.78 -6.16 20.84
N ALA A 88 -3.85 -6.83 21.53
CA ALA A 88 -3.02 -6.23 22.57
C ALA A 88 -1.92 -5.33 22.00
N ILE A 89 -1.27 -5.73 20.89
CA ILE A 89 -0.32 -4.87 20.16
C ILE A 89 -1.07 -3.70 19.54
N VAL A 90 -2.23 -3.95 18.92
CA VAL A 90 -3.08 -2.90 18.37
C VAL A 90 -3.54 -1.98 19.49
N ARG A 91 -4.04 -2.47 20.63
CA ARG A 91 -4.40 -1.64 21.81
C ARG A 91 -3.23 -0.90 22.42
N PHE A 92 -2.02 -1.45 22.40
CA PHE A 92 -0.83 -0.75 22.86
C PHE A 92 -0.47 0.40 21.89
N LEU A 93 -0.54 0.14 20.59
CA LEU A 93 -0.26 1.14 19.55
C LEU A 93 -1.40 2.17 19.41
N THR A 94 -2.65 1.79 19.63
CA THR A 94 -3.82 2.68 19.62
C THR A 94 -4.06 3.33 20.98
N GLY A 95 -3.58 2.75 22.08
CA GLY A 95 -3.62 3.35 23.43
C GLY A 95 -2.64 4.51 23.60
N LEU A 96 -1.66 4.63 22.70
CA LEU A 96 -0.88 5.87 22.50
C LEU A 96 -1.70 6.97 21.81
N ASN A 97 -2.83 6.62 21.19
CA ASN A 97 -3.81 7.54 20.61
C ASN A 97 -4.88 7.77 21.68
N THR A 98 -4.60 8.67 22.62
CA THR A 98 -5.33 8.94 23.88
C THR A 98 -6.77 9.45 23.74
N HIS A 99 -7.40 9.30 22.58
CA HIS A 99 -8.82 9.63 22.46
C HIS A 99 -9.65 8.43 22.88
N ASP A 100 -10.34 8.61 24.01
CA ASP A 100 -11.50 7.81 24.43
C ASP A 100 -12.27 7.42 23.18
N ASP A 101 -12.64 6.13 23.05
CA ASP A 101 -13.15 5.42 21.86
C ASP A 101 -14.41 6.01 21.16
N LEU A 102 -14.68 7.30 21.36
CA LEU A 102 -15.78 8.14 20.95
C LEU A 102 -15.56 8.71 19.54
N THR A 103 -15.96 7.96 18.53
CA THR A 103 -16.00 8.45 17.14
C THR A 103 -17.33 9.18 16.89
N PRO A 104 -17.35 10.39 16.31
CA PRO A 104 -18.59 11.10 16.03
C PRO A 104 -19.40 10.37 14.96
N VAL A 105 -20.71 10.28 15.21
CA VAL A 105 -21.64 9.51 14.37
C VAL A 105 -22.59 10.45 13.65
N ILE A 106 -22.73 10.23 12.35
CA ILE A 106 -23.78 10.85 11.55
C ILE A 106 -24.88 9.81 11.34
N ARG A 107 -26.13 10.16 11.58
CA ARG A 107 -27.29 9.32 11.26
C ARG A 107 -28.05 9.94 10.10
N SER A 108 -28.39 9.12 9.10
CA SER A 108 -29.41 9.51 8.11
C SER A 108 -30.79 9.31 8.73
N VAL A 109 -31.61 10.36 8.75
CA VAL A 109 -32.99 10.30 9.27
C VAL A 109 -33.84 9.41 8.37
N THR A 110 -33.63 9.48 7.05
CA THR A 110 -34.42 8.69 6.10
C THR A 110 -34.04 7.21 6.10
N ALA A 111 -32.74 6.90 6.19
CA ALA A 111 -32.26 5.51 6.18
C ALA A 111 -32.11 4.88 7.58
N GLN A 112 -32.29 5.67 8.64
CA GLN A 112 -32.21 5.28 10.05
C GLN A 112 -30.88 4.57 10.43
N ARG A 113 -29.82 4.77 9.64
CA ARG A 113 -28.49 4.17 9.85
C ARG A 113 -27.49 5.18 10.42
N ARG A 114 -26.68 4.70 11.36
CA ARG A 114 -25.52 5.38 11.94
C ARG A 114 -24.25 5.10 11.12
N PHE A 115 -23.49 6.16 10.86
CA PHE A 115 -22.22 6.12 10.15
C PHE A 115 -21.14 6.69 11.06
N ALA A 116 -20.20 5.85 11.49
CA ALA A 116 -18.98 6.29 12.17
C ALA A 116 -18.00 6.79 11.10
N VAL A 117 -17.80 8.11 11.03
CA VAL A 117 -17.20 8.75 9.85
C VAL A 117 -15.68 8.57 9.77
N VAL A 118 -14.99 8.28 10.89
CA VAL A 118 -13.63 8.85 11.05
C VAL A 118 -12.46 7.86 11.18
N ARG A 119 -12.65 6.54 11.23
CA ARG A 119 -11.49 5.61 11.21
C ARG A 119 -11.26 4.89 9.87
N ALA A 120 -12.29 4.63 9.08
CA ALA A 120 -12.14 3.86 7.82
C ALA A 120 -11.76 4.70 6.58
N CYS A 121 -12.04 6.01 6.59
CA CYS A 121 -12.06 6.82 5.37
C CYS A 121 -11.12 8.04 5.37
N THR A 122 -10.31 8.24 6.41
CA THR A 122 -9.47 9.44 6.56
C THR A 122 -8.23 9.46 5.69
N GLY A 123 -7.98 8.42 4.88
CA GLY A 123 -6.85 8.36 3.95
C GLY A 123 -5.48 8.56 4.61
N MET A 124 -5.39 8.56 5.94
CA MET A 124 -4.19 8.98 6.68
C MET A 124 -3.03 8.03 6.45
N GLN A 125 -3.32 6.72 6.35
CA GLN A 125 -2.31 5.72 6.00
C GLN A 125 -1.73 5.96 4.60
N ALA A 126 -2.60 6.23 3.62
CA ALA A 126 -2.18 6.55 2.26
C ALA A 126 -1.40 7.87 2.21
N GLY A 127 -1.85 8.89 2.95
CA GLY A 127 -1.17 10.18 3.06
C GLY A 127 0.22 10.08 3.68
N ALA A 128 0.33 9.39 4.82
CA ALA A 128 1.59 9.13 5.49
C ALA A 128 2.57 8.38 4.57
N LEU A 129 2.08 7.38 3.84
CA LEU A 129 2.87 6.64 2.84
C LEU A 129 3.33 7.54 1.69
N LEU A 130 2.44 8.38 1.14
CA LEU A 130 2.78 9.31 0.05
C LEU A 130 3.80 10.36 0.50
N ILE A 131 3.63 10.91 1.70
CA ILE A 131 4.59 11.87 2.28
C ILE A 131 5.95 11.18 2.50
N GLY A 132 5.95 9.96 3.04
CA GLY A 132 7.16 9.15 3.18
C GLY A 132 7.86 8.96 1.84
N LEU A 133 7.12 8.59 0.79
CA LEU A 133 7.64 8.45 -0.57
C LEU A 133 8.25 9.75 -1.09
N ILE A 134 7.57 10.88 -0.98
CA ILE A 134 8.07 12.20 -1.41
C ILE A 134 9.40 12.52 -0.71
N VAL A 135 9.51 12.21 0.58
CA VAL A 135 10.73 12.48 1.38
C VAL A 135 11.90 11.64 0.89
N VAL A 136 11.72 10.35 0.61
CA VAL A 136 12.82 9.47 0.19
C VAL A 136 13.21 9.62 -1.27
N THR A 137 12.28 10.04 -2.15
CA THR A 137 12.55 10.26 -3.56
C THR A 137 13.65 11.30 -3.74
N PRO A 138 14.67 11.09 -4.59
CA PRO A 138 15.70 12.09 -4.83
C PRO A 138 15.08 13.24 -5.61
N ALA A 139 14.95 14.40 -4.97
CA ALA A 139 14.35 15.63 -5.50
C ALA A 139 14.87 16.83 -4.70
N ASP A 140 14.83 18.02 -5.30
CA ASP A 140 15.17 19.25 -4.59
C ASP A 140 14.22 19.46 -3.40
N LEU A 141 14.75 19.93 -2.26
CA LEU A 141 13.97 20.10 -1.02
C LEU A 141 12.71 20.96 -1.26
N TRP A 142 12.82 22.03 -2.05
CA TRP A 142 11.69 22.89 -2.38
C TRP A 142 10.60 22.18 -3.18
N LYS A 143 10.99 21.33 -4.14
CA LYS A 143 10.05 20.50 -4.91
C LYS A 143 9.35 19.49 -4.01
N LYS A 144 10.06 18.91 -3.05
CA LYS A 144 9.48 18.01 -2.03
C LYS A 144 8.47 18.74 -1.16
N VAL A 145 8.82 19.90 -0.60
CA VAL A 145 7.91 20.70 0.24
C VAL A 145 6.65 21.06 -0.55
N LYS A 146 6.81 21.53 -1.80
CA LYS A 146 5.70 21.84 -2.68
C LYS A 146 4.83 20.61 -2.95
N ALA A 147 5.42 19.47 -3.32
CA ALA A 147 4.72 18.22 -3.55
C ALA A 147 3.93 17.77 -2.31
N THR A 148 4.54 17.82 -1.12
CA THR A 148 3.89 17.49 0.15
C THR A 148 2.69 18.39 0.39
N PHE A 149 2.82 19.70 0.21
CA PHE A 149 1.72 20.66 0.39
C PHE A 149 0.53 20.37 -0.55
N PHE A 150 0.78 20.21 -1.85
CA PHE A 150 -0.28 19.87 -2.81
C PHE A 150 -0.90 18.50 -2.53
N THR A 151 -0.10 17.54 -2.08
CA THR A 151 -0.57 16.19 -1.71
C THR A 151 -1.51 16.25 -0.50
N ILE A 152 -1.16 17.01 0.54
CA ILE A 152 -2.00 17.18 1.73
C ILE A 152 -3.34 17.81 1.34
N ILE A 153 -3.33 18.87 0.53
CA ILE A 153 -4.58 19.51 0.06
C ILE A 153 -5.44 18.52 -0.74
N ALA A 154 -4.84 17.83 -1.71
CA ALA A 154 -5.55 16.87 -2.53
C ALA A 154 -6.10 15.70 -1.68
N LEU A 155 -5.40 15.31 -0.62
CA LEU A 155 -5.81 14.25 0.30
C LEU A 155 -6.99 14.67 1.15
N ILE A 156 -6.97 15.88 1.69
CA ILE A 156 -8.09 16.47 2.43
C ILE A 156 -9.33 16.50 1.54
N ILE A 157 -9.24 17.10 0.35
CA ILE A 157 -10.36 17.21 -0.59
C ILE A 157 -10.85 15.82 -1.04
N GLY A 158 -9.93 14.96 -1.44
CA GLY A 158 -10.25 13.61 -1.92
C GLY A 158 -10.95 12.76 -0.86
N ASN A 159 -10.54 12.87 0.40
CA ASN A 159 -11.20 12.17 1.51
C ASN A 159 -12.61 12.69 1.75
N PHE A 160 -12.82 14.01 1.76
CA PHE A 160 -14.15 14.59 1.94
C PHE A 160 -15.12 14.10 0.85
N LEU A 161 -14.67 14.16 -0.41
CA LEU A 161 -15.44 13.68 -1.55
C LEU A 161 -15.70 12.18 -1.48
N ARG A 162 -14.71 11.37 -1.09
CA ARG A 162 -14.89 9.92 -0.94
C ARG A 162 -15.92 9.59 0.13
N ILE A 163 -15.85 10.22 1.31
CA ILE A 163 -16.79 9.98 2.40
C ILE A 163 -18.21 10.38 1.99
N ALA A 164 -18.36 11.59 1.44
CA ALA A 164 -19.65 12.08 0.98
C ALA A 164 -20.26 11.15 -0.09
N LEU A 165 -19.44 10.67 -1.03
CA LEU A 165 -19.86 9.73 -2.07
C LEU A 165 -20.29 8.38 -1.49
N VAL A 166 -19.55 7.81 -0.53
CA VAL A 166 -19.91 6.53 0.10
C VAL A 166 -21.23 6.65 0.88
N ILE A 167 -21.39 7.72 1.67
CA ILE A 167 -22.62 7.93 2.45
C ILE A 167 -23.79 8.19 1.51
N GLY A 168 -23.64 9.10 0.53
CA GLY A 168 -24.68 9.43 -0.43
C GLY A 168 -25.13 8.22 -1.26
N MET A 169 -24.19 7.38 -1.71
CA MET A 169 -24.51 6.14 -2.42
C MET A 169 -25.22 5.12 -1.52
N THR A 170 -24.81 5.00 -0.25
CA THR A 170 -25.48 4.10 0.71
C THR A 170 -26.94 4.53 0.89
N VAL A 171 -27.17 5.82 1.15
CA VAL A 171 -28.52 6.37 1.35
C VAL A 171 -29.37 6.22 0.08
N THR A 172 -28.80 6.49 -1.09
CA THR A 172 -29.48 6.32 -2.39
C THR A 172 -29.88 4.87 -2.64
N LEU A 173 -29.00 3.91 -2.37
CA LEU A 173 -29.30 2.48 -2.54
C LEU A 173 -30.40 2.01 -1.58
N GLN A 174 -30.42 2.51 -0.34
CA GLN A 174 -31.46 2.16 0.62
C GLN A 174 -32.82 2.73 0.24
N ILE A 175 -32.89 4.01 -0.13
CA ILE A 175 -34.17 4.70 -0.40
C ILE A 175 -34.69 4.34 -1.80
N SER A 176 -33.86 4.51 -2.83
CA SER A 176 -34.32 4.43 -4.23
C SER A 176 -34.42 3.00 -4.74
N TYR A 177 -33.60 2.08 -4.20
CA TYR A 177 -33.53 0.70 -4.66
C TYR A 177 -34.01 -0.32 -3.61
N GLY A 178 -34.39 0.15 -2.41
CA GLY A 178 -34.87 -0.73 -1.33
C GLY A 178 -33.82 -1.72 -0.84
N ALA A 179 -32.53 -1.45 -1.07
CA ALA A 179 -31.46 -2.34 -0.65
C ALA A 179 -31.40 -2.41 0.88
N SER A 180 -31.09 -3.61 1.40
CA SER A 180 -30.81 -3.75 2.84
C SER A 180 -29.62 -2.88 3.21
N SER A 181 -29.59 -2.48 4.49
CA SER A 181 -28.52 -1.66 5.05
C SER A 181 -27.14 -2.21 4.68
N ASP A 182 -26.88 -3.48 4.99
CA ASP A 182 -25.56 -4.08 4.78
C ASP A 182 -25.22 -4.24 3.30
N ALA A 183 -26.20 -4.52 2.44
CA ALA A 183 -25.99 -4.56 1.00
C ALA A 183 -25.61 -3.18 0.46
N ALA A 184 -26.35 -2.13 0.83
CA ALA A 184 -26.08 -0.76 0.39
C ALA A 184 -24.67 -0.31 0.81
N TRP A 185 -24.28 -0.60 2.05
CA TRP A 185 -22.94 -0.29 2.56
C TRP A 185 -21.86 -1.09 1.83
N TYR A 186 -22.03 -2.40 1.64
CA TYR A 186 -21.09 -3.24 0.90
C TYR A 186 -20.83 -2.70 -0.52
N TRP A 187 -21.88 -2.33 -1.25
CA TRP A 187 -21.74 -1.79 -2.60
C TRP A 187 -21.08 -0.42 -2.61
N ALA A 188 -21.46 0.49 -1.71
CA ALA A 188 -20.92 1.84 -1.65
C ALA A 188 -19.48 1.91 -1.10
N HIS A 189 -19.19 1.18 -0.04
CA HIS A 189 -17.90 1.21 0.64
C HIS A 189 -16.89 0.23 0.05
N ASP A 190 -17.26 -1.06 -0.09
CA ASP A 190 -16.31 -2.12 -0.43
C ASP A 190 -16.14 -2.31 -1.94
N VAL A 191 -17.23 -2.18 -2.70
CA VAL A 191 -17.18 -2.34 -4.16
C VAL A 191 -16.76 -1.04 -4.83
N LEU A 192 -17.48 0.06 -4.59
CA LEU A 192 -17.20 1.36 -5.20
C LEU A 192 -15.95 2.05 -4.63
N GLY A 193 -15.61 1.79 -3.37
CA GLY A 193 -14.39 2.33 -2.76
C GLY A 193 -13.10 1.84 -3.42
N LYS A 194 -13.08 0.63 -4.00
CA LYS A 194 -11.90 0.07 -4.68
C LYS A 194 -11.50 0.85 -5.94
N PRO A 195 -12.37 1.04 -6.96
CA PRO A 195 -12.01 1.81 -8.14
C PRO A 195 -11.74 3.28 -7.80
N VAL A 196 -12.53 3.88 -6.90
CA VAL A 196 -12.28 5.27 -6.44
C VAL A 196 -10.90 5.38 -5.79
N GLY A 197 -10.52 4.43 -4.94
CA GLY A 197 -9.19 4.35 -4.35
C GLY A 197 -8.10 4.20 -5.41
N PHE A 198 -8.27 3.28 -6.36
CA PHE A 198 -7.32 3.05 -7.46
C PHE A 198 -7.09 4.32 -8.28
N PHE A 199 -8.14 4.95 -8.81
CA PHE A 199 -8.00 6.19 -9.58
C PHE A 199 -7.48 7.35 -8.73
N GLY A 200 -7.86 7.41 -7.45
CA GLY A 200 -7.31 8.36 -6.49
C GLY A 200 -5.79 8.23 -6.38
N THR A 201 -5.25 7.01 -6.21
CA THR A 201 -3.80 6.79 -6.12
C THR A 201 -3.05 7.22 -7.39
N ILE A 202 -3.61 6.95 -8.58
CA ILE A 202 -3.03 7.42 -9.85
C ILE A 202 -3.01 8.94 -9.89
N PHE A 203 -4.11 9.58 -9.51
CA PHE A 203 -4.21 11.04 -9.50
C PHE A 203 -3.22 11.69 -8.54
N PHE A 204 -3.04 11.12 -7.33
CA PHE A 204 -2.00 11.57 -6.40
C PHE A 204 -0.60 11.45 -6.99
N ALA A 205 -0.29 10.31 -7.63
CA ALA A 205 1.01 10.13 -8.26
C ALA A 205 1.25 11.19 -9.34
N LEU A 206 0.26 11.47 -10.19
CA LEU A 206 0.35 12.50 -11.22
C LEU A 206 0.55 13.91 -10.64
N ILE A 207 -0.14 14.26 -9.55
CA ILE A 207 0.04 15.55 -8.86
C ILE A 207 1.48 15.69 -8.38
N ILE A 208 2.01 14.67 -7.73
CA ILE A 208 3.36 14.66 -7.14
C ILE A 208 4.42 14.76 -8.24
N GLU A 209 4.30 13.95 -9.30
CA GLU A 209 5.26 13.96 -10.41
C GLU A 209 5.26 15.30 -11.15
N LYS A 210 4.09 15.95 -11.29
CA LYS A 210 3.99 17.29 -11.88
C LYS A 210 4.75 18.35 -11.06
N GLN A 211 5.02 18.12 -9.77
CA GLN A 211 5.88 19.00 -8.97
C GLN A 211 7.38 18.70 -9.12
N GLY A 212 7.76 17.74 -9.98
CA GLY A 212 9.14 17.37 -10.23
C GLY A 212 9.71 16.39 -9.20
N VAL A 213 8.85 15.61 -8.52
CA VAL A 213 9.24 14.54 -7.60
C VAL A 213 8.89 13.19 -8.25
N PRO A 214 9.85 12.48 -8.85
CA PRO A 214 9.58 11.27 -9.64
C PRO A 214 9.39 10.04 -8.74
N ILE A 215 8.25 9.97 -8.05
CA ILE A 215 7.97 8.88 -7.11
C ILE A 215 7.84 7.52 -7.81
N LEU A 216 7.38 7.46 -9.06
CA LEU A 216 7.23 6.18 -9.78
C LEU A 216 8.60 5.54 -10.04
N ASN A 217 9.64 6.34 -10.24
CA ASN A 217 11.01 5.80 -10.36
C ASN A 217 11.48 5.17 -9.04
N THR A 218 11.12 5.77 -7.91
CA THR A 218 11.48 5.24 -6.58
C THR A 218 10.76 3.91 -6.33
N VAL A 219 9.47 3.84 -6.65
CA VAL A 219 8.68 2.61 -6.53
C VAL A 219 9.15 1.54 -7.51
N SER A 220 9.46 1.88 -8.77
CA SER A 220 10.03 0.95 -9.75
C SER A 220 11.34 0.38 -9.26
N LEU A 221 12.20 1.20 -8.66
CA LEU A 221 13.47 0.73 -8.09
C LEU A 221 13.26 -0.32 -6.98
N TRP A 222 12.23 -0.15 -6.15
CA TRP A 222 11.88 -1.15 -5.14
C TRP A 222 11.38 -2.44 -5.75
N ILE A 223 10.53 -2.37 -6.77
CA ILE A 223 10.00 -3.53 -7.49
C ILE A 223 11.14 -4.28 -8.19
N ASP A 224 11.99 -3.57 -8.93
CA ASP A 224 13.12 -4.16 -9.64
C ASP A 224 14.09 -4.82 -8.67
N SER A 225 14.34 -4.16 -7.52
CA SER A 225 15.13 -4.78 -6.46
C SER A 225 14.42 -6.05 -5.98
N LEU A 226 13.16 -5.98 -5.56
CA LEU A 226 12.42 -7.16 -5.09
C LEU A 226 12.49 -8.35 -6.07
N ILE A 227 12.31 -8.09 -7.37
CA ILE A 227 12.44 -9.10 -8.44
C ILE A 227 13.86 -9.67 -8.48
N ASP A 228 14.90 -8.82 -8.45
CA ASP A 228 16.30 -9.25 -8.43
C ASP A 228 16.59 -10.21 -7.24
N LEU A 229 15.96 -10.00 -6.07
CA LEU A 229 16.12 -10.86 -4.89
C LEU A 229 15.40 -12.18 -5.07
N PHE A 230 14.17 -12.17 -5.59
CA PHE A 230 13.45 -13.39 -5.92
C PHE A 230 14.24 -14.23 -6.92
N VAL A 231 14.77 -13.62 -7.98
CA VAL A 231 15.59 -14.31 -8.99
C VAL A 231 16.89 -14.86 -8.38
N ALA A 232 17.59 -14.07 -7.55
CA ALA A 232 18.81 -14.52 -6.88
C ALA A 232 18.55 -15.67 -5.89
N GLY A 233 17.46 -15.59 -5.12
CA GLY A 233 17.01 -16.66 -4.23
C GLY A 233 16.64 -17.93 -4.99
N PHE A 234 15.89 -17.79 -6.07
CA PHE A 234 15.49 -18.91 -6.92
C PHE A 234 16.70 -19.58 -7.59
N ARG A 235 17.67 -18.82 -8.10
CA ARG A 235 18.93 -19.37 -8.64
C ARG A 235 19.71 -20.16 -7.58
N LYS A 236 19.80 -19.65 -6.35
CA LYS A 236 20.47 -20.37 -5.25
C LYS A 236 19.78 -21.69 -4.89
N ILE A 237 18.47 -21.81 -5.11
CA ILE A 237 17.70 -23.04 -4.85
C ILE A 237 17.79 -24.00 -6.04
N VAL A 238 17.63 -23.51 -7.28
CA VAL A 238 17.54 -24.35 -8.48
C VAL A 238 18.90 -24.87 -8.95
N VAL A 239 19.97 -24.07 -8.86
CA VAL A 239 21.31 -24.50 -9.29
C VAL A 239 21.79 -25.75 -8.52
N PRO A 240 21.74 -25.84 -7.18
CA PRO A 240 22.14 -27.05 -6.49
C PRO A 240 21.23 -28.24 -6.79
N ILE A 241 19.93 -28.03 -7.05
CA ILE A 241 19.03 -29.13 -7.47
C ILE A 241 19.42 -29.64 -8.86
N GLY A 242 19.69 -28.77 -9.82
CA GLY A 242 20.14 -29.16 -11.16
C GLY A 242 21.50 -29.88 -11.14
N VAL A 243 22.43 -29.44 -10.30
CA VAL A 243 23.72 -30.12 -10.09
C VAL A 243 23.55 -31.47 -9.41
N MET A 244 22.65 -31.58 -8.43
CA MET A 244 22.36 -32.84 -7.73
C MET A 244 21.67 -33.85 -8.66
N VAL A 245 20.72 -33.41 -9.49
CA VAL A 245 20.07 -34.25 -10.52
C VAL A 245 21.07 -34.69 -11.59
N GLY A 246 21.93 -33.78 -12.07
CA GLY A 246 22.99 -34.12 -13.03
C GLY A 246 24.00 -35.14 -12.49
N ILE A 247 24.38 -35.05 -11.20
CA ILE A 247 25.26 -36.05 -10.56
C ILE A 247 24.57 -37.41 -10.42
N ILE A 248 23.26 -37.45 -10.17
CA ILE A 248 22.47 -38.69 -10.08
C ILE A 248 22.40 -39.38 -11.45
N ASP A 249 22.20 -38.63 -12.53
CA ASP A 249 22.14 -39.18 -13.89
C ASP A 249 23.52 -39.67 -14.39
N ASP A 250 24.62 -38.96 -14.07
CA ASP A 250 25.97 -39.42 -14.42
C ASP A 250 26.35 -40.72 -13.69
N LYS A 251 25.96 -40.86 -12.41
CA LYS A 251 26.14 -42.12 -11.66
C LYS A 251 25.37 -43.29 -12.27
N LYS A 252 24.09 -43.11 -12.63
CA LYS A 252 23.29 -44.15 -13.29
C LYS A 252 23.85 -44.57 -14.65
N THR A 253 24.45 -43.63 -15.37
CA THR A 253 25.03 -43.90 -16.70
C THR A 253 26.30 -44.74 -16.56
N LYS A 254 27.19 -44.39 -15.62
CA LYS A 254 28.41 -45.17 -15.35
C LYS A 254 28.13 -46.57 -14.78
N GLU A 255 27.11 -46.73 -13.94
CA GLU A 255 26.66 -48.06 -13.47
C GLU A 255 26.18 -48.95 -14.63
N LYS A 256 25.44 -48.38 -15.59
CA LYS A 256 24.98 -49.15 -16.77
C LYS A 256 26.12 -49.56 -17.70
N GLU A 257 27.17 -48.75 -17.83
CA GLU A 257 28.36 -49.10 -18.61
C GLU A 257 29.16 -50.23 -17.94
N LEU A 258 29.36 -50.15 -16.61
CA LEU A 258 30.05 -51.20 -15.84
C LEU A 258 29.34 -52.56 -15.92
N VAL A 259 28.00 -52.58 -15.83
CA VAL A 259 27.20 -53.82 -15.94
C VAL A 259 27.22 -54.41 -17.36
N LYS A 260 27.38 -53.58 -18.40
CA LYS A 260 27.53 -54.07 -19.79
C LYS A 260 28.90 -54.74 -19.99
N ASP A 261 29.96 -54.17 -19.44
CA ASP A 261 31.31 -54.74 -19.56
C ASP A 261 31.45 -56.06 -18.78
N GLU A 262 30.76 -56.20 -17.66
CA GLU A 262 30.78 -57.43 -16.86
C GLU A 262 30.02 -58.58 -17.55
N ASN A 263 28.88 -58.29 -18.20
CA ASN A 263 28.13 -59.31 -18.97
C ASN A 263 28.81 -59.71 -20.29
N SER A 264 29.67 -58.87 -20.85
CA SER A 264 30.50 -59.19 -22.03
C SER A 264 31.54 -60.28 -21.76
N LYS A 265 31.99 -60.42 -20.50
CA LYS A 265 33.03 -61.40 -20.10
C LYS A 265 32.49 -62.78 -19.72
N LYS A 266 31.18 -63.03 -19.73
CA LYS A 266 30.65 -64.37 -19.47
C LYS A 266 30.91 -65.28 -20.69
N PRO A 267 31.70 -66.36 -20.54
CA PRO A 267 31.94 -67.28 -21.64
C PRO A 267 30.62 -67.91 -22.07
N LYS A 268 30.33 -67.86 -23.38
CA LYS A 268 29.21 -68.60 -23.98
C LYS A 268 29.43 -70.08 -23.71
N GLY A 269 28.72 -70.60 -22.72
CA GLY A 269 28.67 -72.03 -22.45
C GLY A 269 28.23 -72.74 -23.73
N LYS A 270 29.07 -73.66 -24.20
CA LYS A 270 28.70 -74.59 -25.26
C LYS A 270 27.58 -75.47 -24.73
N THR A 271 26.37 -75.25 -25.22
CA THR A 271 25.30 -76.26 -25.16
C THR A 271 25.74 -77.44 -26.01
N PHE A 272 25.84 -78.59 -25.35
CA PHE A 272 26.03 -79.90 -25.96
C PHE A 272 24.83 -80.30 -26.82
#